data_AF-A0A2G5VY73-F1
#
_entry.id   AF-A0A2G5VY73-F1
#
_cell.length_a   1.000
_cell.length_b   1.000
_cell.length_c   1.000
_cell.angle_alpha   90.00
_cell.angle_beta   90.00
_cell.angle_gamma   90.00
#
_symmetry.space_group_name_H-M   'P 1'
#
loop_
_entity.id
_entity.type
_entity.pdbx_description
1 polymer ?
#
loop_
_entity_poly.entity_id
_entity_poly.type
_entity_poly.pdbx_seq_one_letter_code
_entity_poly.pdbx_strand_id
1 'polypeptide(L)'
;MPLDSIRVLDLSRLLPGPYCSMLLADFGAEVIKVEEPGIGDYARAELPKVGEVSALFHSLNRDKKSVCLYLKDEMNVKECEMLEGVKREVKSYMTYYTHHRGQWNLKKLPPAKYRQQRQHAA
;
A
#
# COMPACT_ATOMS: atom_id res chain seq x y z
N MET A 1 -4.43 21.90 -11.94
CA MET A 1 -5.80 21.43 -11.63
C MET A 1 -6.16 21.77 -10.18
N PRO A 2 -7.44 21.70 -9.77
CA PRO A 2 -7.87 22.16 -8.45
C PRO A 2 -7.22 21.46 -7.25
N LEU A 3 -6.67 20.25 -7.41
CA LEU A 3 -6.08 19.45 -6.33
C LEU A 3 -4.56 19.20 -6.49
N ASP A 4 -3.84 19.98 -7.31
CA ASP A 4 -2.42 19.75 -7.63
C ASP A 4 -1.48 19.64 -6.41
N SER A 5 -1.81 20.29 -5.29
CA SER A 5 -1.02 20.26 -4.06
C SER A 5 -1.43 19.17 -3.08
N ILE A 6 -2.45 18.37 -3.41
CA ILE A 6 -2.98 17.31 -2.56
C ILE A 6 -2.35 15.98 -2.93
N ARG A 7 -1.87 15.26 -1.91
CA ARG A 7 -1.43 13.87 -2.03
C ARG A 7 -2.38 12.95 -1.26
N VAL A 8 -2.83 11.89 -1.90
CA VAL A 8 -3.78 10.92 -1.34
C VAL A 8 -3.13 9.54 -1.29
N LEU A 9 -3.23 8.90 -0.13
CA LEU A 9 -2.89 7.49 0.03
C LEU A 9 -4.17 6.66 -0.09
N ASP A 10 -4.31 5.91 -1.18
CA ASP A 10 -5.47 5.08 -1.45
C ASP A 10 -5.22 3.63 -0.97
N LEU A 11 -5.84 3.28 0.15
CA LEU A 11 -5.80 1.93 0.76
C LEU A 11 -7.03 1.10 0.40
N SER A 12 -7.91 1.62 -0.47
CA SER A 12 -9.16 0.99 -0.80
C SER A 12 -9.01 -0.08 -1.88
N ARG A 13 -10.02 -0.94 -1.96
CA ARG A 13 -10.11 -2.06 -2.90
C ARG A 13 -11.47 -2.02 -3.61
N LEU A 14 -11.57 -2.74 -4.72
CA LEU A 14 -12.81 -2.87 -5.50
C LEU A 14 -13.35 -1.51 -5.97
N LEU A 15 -14.65 -1.24 -5.87
CA LEU A 15 -15.29 -0.14 -6.59
C LEU A 15 -15.34 1.20 -5.84
N PRO A 16 -15.97 1.33 -4.66
CA PRO A 16 -16.38 2.64 -4.16
C PRO A 16 -15.20 3.55 -3.79
N GLY A 17 -14.17 2.99 -3.15
CA GLY A 17 -12.97 3.74 -2.78
C GLY A 17 -12.13 4.12 -3.99
N PRO A 18 -11.76 3.17 -4.88
CA PRO A 18 -10.99 3.49 -6.07
C PRO A 18 -11.71 4.44 -7.02
N TYR A 19 -13.05 4.40 -7.09
CA TYR A 19 -13.81 5.39 -7.84
C TYR A 19 -13.67 6.80 -7.24
N CYS A 20 -13.78 6.95 -5.92
CA CYS A 20 -13.59 8.23 -5.24
C CYS A 20 -12.18 8.79 -5.48
N SER A 21 -11.14 7.98 -5.23
CA SER A 21 -9.76 8.42 -5.40
C SER A 21 -9.38 8.65 -6.87
N MET A 22 -10.05 7.99 -7.82
CA MET A 22 -9.92 8.28 -9.25
C MET A 22 -10.41 9.70 -9.57
N LEU A 23 -11.57 10.12 -9.05
CA LEU A 23 -12.05 11.49 -9.25
C LEU A 23 -11.08 12.54 -8.66
N LEU A 24 -10.45 12.22 -7.53
CA LEU A 24 -9.42 13.10 -6.95
C LEU A 24 -8.19 13.20 -7.87
N ALA A 25 -7.74 12.08 -8.44
CA ALA A 25 -6.66 12.07 -9.43
C ALA A 25 -7.04 12.86 -10.69
N ASP A 26 -8.25 12.66 -11.20
CA ASP A 26 -8.80 13.41 -12.35
C ASP A 26 -8.83 14.92 -12.09
N PHE A 27 -8.92 15.37 -10.83
CA PHE A 27 -8.83 16.78 -10.43
C PHE A 27 -7.43 17.25 -10.02
N GLY A 28 -6.39 16.45 -10.25
CA GLY A 28 -4.97 16.81 -10.09
C GLY A 28 -4.28 16.29 -8.84
N ALA A 29 -4.98 15.57 -7.96
CA ALA A 29 -4.34 15.03 -6.78
C ALA A 29 -3.29 13.96 -7.15
N GLU A 30 -2.15 13.95 -6.46
CA GLU A 30 -1.22 12.83 -6.56
C GLU A 30 -1.75 11.66 -5.74
N VAL A 31 -2.31 10.66 -6.41
CA VAL A 31 -2.88 9.48 -5.75
C VAL A 31 -1.91 8.31 -5.82
N ILE A 32 -1.58 7.75 -4.66
CA ILE A 32 -0.74 6.57 -4.51
C ILE A 32 -1.59 5.45 -3.93
N LYS A 33 -1.89 4.45 -4.77
CA LYS A 33 -2.57 3.22 -4.36
C LYS A 33 -1.60 2.30 -3.63
N VAL A 34 -1.96 1.88 -2.43
CA VAL A 34 -1.20 0.91 -1.63
C VAL A 34 -1.87 -0.44 -1.73
N GLU A 35 -1.12 -1.42 -2.21
CA GLU A 35 -1.63 -2.75 -2.52
C GLU A 35 -0.90 -3.83 -1.72
N GLU A 36 -1.64 -4.87 -1.37
CA GLU A 36 -1.10 -6.02 -0.66
C GLU A 36 -0.19 -6.85 -1.58
N PRO A 37 0.99 -7.30 -1.11
CA PRO A 37 1.87 -8.06 -1.98
C PRO A 37 1.33 -9.44 -2.33
N GLY A 38 1.61 -9.87 -3.56
CA GLY A 38 1.09 -11.10 -4.14
C GLY A 38 -0.29 -10.92 -4.76
N ILE A 39 -1.29 -10.52 -3.97
CA ILE A 39 -2.70 -10.47 -4.43
C ILE A 39 -3.06 -9.10 -5.03
N GLY A 40 -2.61 -8.00 -4.40
CA GLY A 40 -3.00 -6.65 -4.78
C GLY A 40 -4.48 -6.33 -4.53
N ASP A 41 -5.03 -5.39 -5.29
CA ASP A 41 -6.49 -5.21 -5.38
C ASP A 41 -7.13 -6.38 -6.14
N TYR A 42 -8.19 -6.98 -5.58
CA TYR A 42 -8.92 -8.08 -6.20
C TYR A 42 -9.48 -7.70 -7.57
N ALA A 43 -9.79 -6.41 -7.76
CA ALA A 43 -10.21 -5.89 -9.04
C ALA A 43 -9.20 -6.18 -10.16
N ARG A 44 -7.91 -6.39 -9.89
CA ARG A 44 -6.91 -6.74 -10.93
C ARG A 44 -7.22 -8.03 -11.67
N ALA A 45 -7.86 -8.99 -11.00
CA ALA A 45 -8.15 -10.31 -11.56
C ALA A 45 -9.56 -10.42 -12.17
N GLU A 46 -10.42 -9.44 -11.93
CA GLU A 46 -11.82 -9.45 -12.38
C GLU A 46 -11.94 -9.47 -13.91
N LEU A 47 -12.96 -10.15 -14.41
CA LEU A 47 -13.30 -10.15 -15.82
C LEU A 47 -14.22 -8.96 -16.17
N PRO A 48 -14.21 -8.47 -17.42
CA PRO A 48 -13.31 -8.84 -18.51
C PRO A 48 -11.89 -8.28 -18.32
N LYS A 49 -10.90 -8.93 -18.94
CA LYS A 49 -9.49 -8.50 -18.91
C LYS A 49 -9.05 -7.86 -20.21
N VAL A 50 -8.14 -6.91 -20.11
CA VAL A 50 -7.37 -6.34 -21.22
C VAL A 50 -5.92 -6.79 -21.01
N GLY A 51 -5.49 -7.80 -21.78
CA GLY A 51 -4.26 -8.54 -21.46
C GLY A 51 -4.41 -9.30 -20.14
N GLU A 52 -3.46 -9.13 -19.23
CA GLU A 52 -3.43 -9.88 -17.96
C GLU A 52 -4.28 -9.24 -16.84
N VAL A 53 -4.69 -7.98 -17.01
CA VAL A 53 -5.31 -7.16 -15.96
C VAL A 53 -6.75 -6.80 -16.32
N SER A 54 -7.61 -6.73 -15.31
CA SER A 54 -9.02 -6.36 -15.47
C SER A 54 -9.24 -4.99 -16.10
N ALA A 55 -10.20 -4.91 -17.00
CA ALA A 55 -10.73 -3.65 -17.54
C ALA A 55 -11.28 -2.75 -16.43
N LEU A 56 -11.91 -3.34 -15.40
CA LEU A 56 -12.42 -2.60 -14.24
C LEU A 56 -11.26 -1.95 -13.47
N PHE A 57 -10.20 -2.71 -13.21
CA PHE A 57 -9.03 -2.20 -12.51
C PHE A 57 -8.37 -1.05 -13.28
N HIS A 58 -8.19 -1.20 -14.59
CA HIS A 58 -7.67 -0.13 -15.44
C HIS A 58 -8.53 1.13 -15.38
N SER A 59 -9.85 0.97 -15.46
CA SER A 59 -10.78 2.10 -15.46
C SER A 59 -10.73 2.87 -14.14
N LEU A 60 -10.69 2.16 -13.01
CA LEU A 60 -10.73 2.76 -11.67
C LEU A 60 -9.38 3.27 -11.16
N ASN A 61 -8.26 2.86 -11.75
CA ASN A 61 -6.93 3.18 -11.23
C ASN A 61 -6.03 3.87 -12.26
N ARG A 62 -6.61 4.42 -13.34
CA ARG A 62 -5.94 5.40 -14.19
C ARG A 62 -5.44 6.60 -13.36
N ASP A 63 -4.36 7.21 -13.81
CA ASP A 63 -3.74 8.39 -13.19
C ASP A 63 -3.27 8.22 -11.73
N LYS A 64 -3.30 6.99 -11.20
CA LYS A 64 -2.74 6.63 -9.90
C LYS A 64 -1.39 5.97 -10.06
N LYS A 65 -0.47 6.26 -9.12
CA LYS A 65 0.72 5.45 -8.89
C LYS A 65 0.34 4.25 -8.02
N SER A 66 1.01 3.11 -8.18
CA SER A 66 0.79 1.92 -7.34
C SER A 66 2.08 1.54 -6.63
N VAL A 67 1.95 1.21 -5.34
CA VAL A 67 3.03 0.63 -4.53
C VAL A 67 2.52 -0.60 -3.80
N CYS A 68 3.37 -1.61 -3.74
CA CYS A 68 3.11 -2.88 -3.10
C CYS A 68 3.74 -2.87 -1.68
N LEU A 69 2.93 -2.95 -0.62
CA LEU A 69 3.40 -2.86 0.79
C LEU A 69 2.70 -3.87 1.69
N TYR A 70 3.48 -4.63 2.49
CA TYR A 70 2.95 -5.44 3.58
C TYR A 70 2.67 -4.56 4.79
N LEU A 71 1.40 -4.19 5.00
CA LEU A 71 0.97 -3.41 6.17
C LEU A 71 0.62 -4.28 7.39
N LYS A 72 0.47 -5.59 7.21
CA LYS A 72 0.26 -6.54 8.31
C LYS A 72 1.59 -6.95 8.91
N ASP A 73 1.94 -6.29 10.02
CA ASP A 73 2.78 -6.88 11.04
C ASP A 73 1.83 -7.52 12.06
N GLU A 74 1.52 -8.81 11.88
CA GLU A 74 0.42 -9.54 12.56
C GLU A 74 0.54 -9.66 14.10
N MET A 75 1.36 -8.84 14.76
CA MET A 75 1.58 -8.92 16.21
C MET A 75 1.39 -7.59 16.95
N ASN A 76 1.18 -6.46 16.26
CA ASN A 76 0.92 -5.20 16.94
C ASN A 76 0.31 -4.14 16.01
N VAL A 77 -0.98 -3.88 16.16
CA VAL A 77 -1.60 -2.65 15.65
C VAL A 77 -1.22 -1.55 16.63
N LYS A 78 -0.34 -0.63 16.21
CA LYS A 78 -0.10 0.59 16.99
C LYS A 78 -1.25 1.55 16.74
N GLU A 79 -2.04 1.79 17.78
CA GLU A 79 -3.04 2.84 17.75
C GLU A 79 -2.35 4.20 17.51
N CYS A 80 -2.88 4.93 16.53
CA CYS A 80 -2.42 6.26 16.19
C CYS A 80 -3.62 7.19 16.22
N GLU A 81 -3.66 8.11 17.19
CA GLU A 81 -4.75 9.09 17.31
C GLU A 81 -4.62 10.25 16.32
N MET A 82 -3.41 10.47 15.78
CA MET A 82 -3.09 11.60 14.90
C MET A 82 -2.36 11.14 13.63
N LEU A 83 -2.57 11.88 12.53
CA LEU A 83 -1.92 11.64 11.24
C LEU A 83 -0.38 11.63 11.35
N GLU A 84 0.20 12.45 12.22
CA GLU A 84 1.64 12.44 12.45
C GLU A 84 2.16 11.13 13.06
N GLY A 85 1.34 10.45 13.86
CA GLY A 85 1.63 9.10 14.35
C GLY A 85 1.68 8.10 13.20
N VAL A 86 0.68 8.15 12.30
CA VAL A 86 0.63 7.30 11.11
C VAL A 86 1.85 7.55 10.20
N LYS A 87 2.17 8.82 9.92
CA LYS A 87 3.33 9.20 9.10
C LYS A 87 4.64 8.67 9.69
N ARG A 88 4.80 8.75 11.02
CA ARG A 88 5.98 8.25 11.72
C ARG A 88 6.14 6.74 11.60
N GLU A 89 5.07 5.99 11.81
CA GLU A 89 5.12 4.53 11.70
C GLU A 89 5.37 4.07 10.26
N VAL A 90 4.72 4.70 9.28
CA VAL A 90 4.99 4.45 7.85
C VAL A 90 6.45 4.75 7.51
N LYS A 91 6.98 5.91 7.95
CA LYS A 91 8.38 6.27 7.71
C LYS A 91 9.35 5.29 8.36
N SER A 92 9.07 4.85 9.58
CA SER A 92 9.85 3.85 10.32
C SER A 92 9.90 2.52 9.55
N TYR A 93 8.75 2.03 9.10
CA TYR A 93 8.64 0.81 8.30
C TYR A 93 9.41 0.94 6.97
N MET A 94 9.23 2.03 6.23
CA MET A 94 9.90 2.26 4.95
C MET A 94 11.43 2.35 5.10
N THR A 95 11.90 3.00 6.17
CA THR A 95 13.35 3.09 6.47
C THR A 95 13.91 1.70 6.75
N TYR A 96 13.24 0.91 7.58
CA TYR A 96 13.64 -0.46 7.87
C TYR A 96 13.69 -1.32 6.59
N TYR A 97 12.60 -1.31 5.81
CA TYR A 97 12.49 -2.08 4.59
C TYR A 97 13.62 -1.75 3.61
N THR A 98 13.93 -0.46 3.43
CA THR A 98 14.99 -0.01 2.51
C THR A 98 16.37 -0.54 2.90
N HIS A 99 16.70 -0.58 4.19
CA HIS A 99 18.02 -1.02 4.66
C HIS A 99 18.18 -2.54 4.69
N HIS A 100 17.08 -3.30 4.76
CA HIS A 100 17.12 -4.75 4.97
C HIS A 100 16.56 -5.55 3.79
N ARG A 101 16.12 -4.88 2.71
CA ARG A 101 15.46 -5.50 1.53
C ARG A 101 16.27 -6.61 0.87
N GLY A 102 17.60 -6.52 0.90
CA GLY A 102 18.51 -7.46 0.23
C GLY A 102 18.79 -8.76 1.00
N GLN A 103 18.39 -8.86 2.27
CA GLN A 103 18.74 -10.01 3.12
C GLN A 103 17.72 -11.15 3.05
N TRP A 104 16.60 -10.99 2.34
CA TRP A 104 15.46 -11.89 2.49
C TRP A 104 14.94 -12.42 1.15
N ASN A 105 15.18 -13.71 0.93
CA ASN A 105 14.38 -14.50 0.00
C ASN A 105 12.92 -14.48 0.50
N LEU A 106 12.01 -13.93 -0.30
CA LEU A 106 10.61 -13.57 -0.03
C LEU A 106 9.67 -14.74 0.41
N LYS A 107 10.19 -15.88 0.86
CA LYS A 107 9.39 -17.11 1.03
C LYS A 107 9.23 -17.68 2.43
N LYS A 108 9.84 -17.20 3.53
CA LYS A 108 9.84 -18.04 4.76
C LYS A 108 9.62 -17.45 6.15
N LEU A 109 9.52 -16.14 6.40
CA LEU A 109 9.30 -15.68 7.78
C LEU A 109 8.30 -14.52 7.88
N PRO A 110 7.20 -14.68 8.65
CA PRO A 110 6.34 -13.56 9.02
C PRO A 110 7.11 -12.57 9.92
N PRO A 111 6.91 -11.25 9.77
CA PRO A 111 7.53 -10.20 10.58
C PRO A 111 7.38 -10.37 12.11
N ALA A 112 6.39 -11.14 12.57
CA ALA A 112 6.20 -11.53 13.97
C ALA A 112 7.43 -12.16 14.63
N LYS A 113 8.14 -13.06 13.93
CA LYS A 113 9.31 -13.79 14.48
C LYS A 113 10.58 -12.94 14.54
N TYR A 114 10.57 -11.76 13.89
CA TYR A 114 11.73 -10.86 13.78
C TYR A 114 12.01 -10.07 15.08
N ARG A 115 10.98 -9.73 15.88
CA ARG A 115 11.17 -8.98 17.14
C ARG A 115 11.84 -9.78 18.26
N GLN A 116 11.60 -11.09 18.31
CA GLN A 116 12.26 -11.96 19.29
C GLN A 116 13.78 -11.98 19.08
N GLN A 117 14.27 -11.99 17.84
CA GLN A 117 15.71 -11.93 17.57
C GLN A 117 16.34 -10.58 17.93
N ARG A 118 15.60 -9.47 17.84
CA ARG A 118 16.08 -8.14 18.31
C ARG A 118 16.31 -8.08 19.81
N GLN A 119 15.53 -8.81 20.62
CA GLN A 119 15.68 -8.78 22.08
C GLN A 119 16.89 -9.56 22.59
N HIS A 120 17.43 -10.47 21.79
CA HIS A 120 18.62 -11.25 22.11
C HIS A 120 19.93 -10.68 21.51
N ALA A 121 19.83 -9.64 20.68
CA ALA A 121 20.95 -9.04 19.97
C ALA A 121 21.30 -7.62 20.48
N ALA A 122 20.83 -7.25 21.67
CA ALA A 122 21.17 -6.01 22.37
C ALA A 122 21.99 -6.32 23.62
#